data_AF-A0A374NTV6-F1
#
_entry.id   AF-A0A374NTV6-F1
#
_cell.length_a   1.000
_cell.length_b   1.000
_cell.length_c   1.000
_cell.angle_alpha   90.00
_cell.angle_beta   90.00
_cell.angle_gamma   90.00
#
_symmetry.space_group_name_H-M   'P 1'
#
loop_
_entity.id
_entity.type
_entity.pdbx_description
1 polymer ?
#
loop_
_entity_poly.entity_id
_entity_poly.type
_entity_poly.pdbx_seq_one_letter_code
_entity_poly.pdbx_strand_id
1 'polypeptide(L)'
;MTGSLKSVKSPAKSTLAIIWKKLRKVTGYQVQFCAKSNFKKGTIERKFKQKVTKTKVRPVKSKKKYYVRMRPYTKSGSKTYYGKWSKVKSVKIK
;
A
#
# COMPACT_ATOMS: atom_id res chain seq x y z
N MET A 1 -2.46 -9.47 13.49
CA MET A 1 -2.54 -9.50 12.01
C MET A 1 -1.64 -8.41 11.42
N THR A 2 -0.65 -8.78 10.60
CA THR A 2 0.30 -7.83 10.00
C THR A 2 0.20 -7.88 8.48
N GLY A 3 0.21 -6.72 7.83
CA GLY A 3 0.22 -6.65 6.36
C GLY A 3 1.56 -7.11 5.80
N SER A 4 1.55 -7.77 4.64
CA SER A 4 2.79 -8.22 4.00
C SER A 4 2.85 -7.77 2.54
N LEU A 5 3.75 -6.80 2.27
CA LEU A 5 4.08 -6.38 0.92
C LEU A 5 4.92 -7.44 0.24
N LYS A 6 4.38 -8.05 -0.81
CA LYS A 6 5.10 -9.01 -1.65
C LYS A 6 6.12 -8.28 -2.50
N SER A 7 5.66 -7.31 -3.31
CA SER A 7 6.52 -6.59 -4.24
C SER A 7 6.03 -5.16 -4.48
N VAL A 8 6.98 -4.24 -4.68
CA VAL A 8 6.70 -2.87 -5.14
C VAL A 8 7.61 -2.62 -6.33
N LYS A 9 7.04 -2.31 -7.50
CA LYS A 9 7.78 -2.19 -8.77
C LYS A 9 7.33 -0.95 -9.53
N SER A 10 8.19 -0.45 -10.42
CA SER A 10 7.82 0.56 -11.42
C SER A 10 7.83 -0.09 -12.80
N PRO A 11 6.68 -0.63 -13.28
CA PRO A 11 6.64 -1.36 -14.55
C PRO A 11 6.71 -0.43 -15.76
N ALA A 12 6.35 0.85 -15.61
CA ALA A 12 6.34 1.84 -16.69
C ALA A 12 6.63 3.24 -16.13
N LYS A 13 6.88 4.21 -17.01
CA LYS A 13 7.06 5.63 -16.66
C LYS A 13 5.90 6.12 -15.80
N SER A 14 6.19 6.93 -14.78
CA SER A 14 5.17 7.50 -13.88
C SER A 14 4.22 6.47 -13.25
N THR A 15 4.70 5.23 -13.03
CA THR A 15 3.87 4.13 -12.51
C THR A 15 4.47 3.47 -11.29
N LEU A 16 3.63 3.29 -10.27
CA LEU A 16 3.89 2.49 -9.09
C LEU A 16 2.95 1.28 -9.04
N ALA A 17 3.49 0.06 -9.12
CA ALA A 17 2.75 -1.18 -8.93
C ALA A 17 3.07 -1.78 -7.56
N ILE A 18 2.03 -2.07 -6.78
CA ILE A 18 2.14 -2.58 -5.41
C ILE A 18 1.39 -3.92 -5.38
N ILE A 19 2.05 -4.96 -4.88
CA ILE A 19 1.54 -6.32 -4.80
C ILE A 19 1.75 -6.84 -3.38
N TRP A 20 0.73 -7.49 -2.81
CA TRP A 20 0.77 -8.02 -1.45
C TRP A 20 0.20 -9.42 -1.32
N LYS A 21 0.53 -10.06 -0.20
CA LYS A 21 0.00 -11.37 0.15
C LYS A 21 -1.47 -11.23 0.57
N LYS A 22 -2.30 -12.17 0.10
CA LYS A 22 -3.71 -12.27 0.49
C LYS A 22 -3.80 -12.83 1.91
N LEU A 23 -4.61 -12.20 2.76
CA LEU A 23 -5.03 -12.64 4.08
C LEU A 23 -6.50 -13.08 4.01
N ARG A 24 -6.83 -14.19 4.66
CA ARG A 24 -8.17 -14.81 4.62
C ARG A 24 -9.13 -14.28 5.72
N LYS A 25 -8.62 -13.69 6.80
CA LYS A 25 -9.39 -13.20 7.96
C LYS A 25 -9.42 -11.66 8.07
N VAL A 26 -9.54 -10.96 6.94
CA VAL A 26 -9.53 -9.48 6.91
C VAL A 26 -10.60 -8.96 5.97
N THR A 27 -11.22 -7.82 6.28
CA THR A 27 -12.19 -7.17 5.37
C THR A 27 -11.49 -6.53 4.17
N GLY A 28 -10.29 -6.00 4.39
CA GLY A 28 -9.53 -5.35 3.34
C GLY A 28 -8.14 -4.90 3.76
N TYR A 29 -7.54 -4.07 2.91
CA TYR A 29 -6.21 -3.52 3.10
C TYR A 29 -6.22 -2.01 2.93
N GLN A 30 -5.45 -1.33 3.76
CA GLN A 30 -5.16 0.09 3.66
C GLN A 30 -3.71 0.23 3.21
N VAL A 31 -3.52 0.79 2.02
CA VAL A 31 -2.21 1.00 1.42
C VAL A 31 -1.90 2.48 1.47
N GLN A 32 -0.76 2.83 2.04
CA GLN A 32 -0.25 4.19 2.07
C GLN A 32 1.03 4.28 1.26
N PHE A 33 1.14 5.36 0.49
CA PHE A 33 2.35 5.65 -0.27
C PHE A 33 2.63 7.15 -0.30
N CYS A 34 3.91 7.49 -0.32
CA CYS A 34 4.38 8.88 -0.26
C CYS A 34 5.81 8.98 -0.82
N ALA A 35 6.26 10.20 -1.09
CA ALA A 35 7.64 10.46 -1.48
C ALA A 35 8.61 10.59 -0.28
N LYS A 36 8.09 10.68 0.96
CA LYS A 36 8.89 10.85 2.19
C LYS A 36 8.81 9.61 3.08
N SER A 37 9.95 9.04 3.48
CA SER A 37 10.02 7.81 4.29
C SER A 37 9.22 7.85 5.60
N ASN A 38 9.02 9.04 6.16
CA ASN A 38 8.31 9.25 7.43
C ASN A 38 6.78 9.33 7.31
N PHE A 39 6.21 9.30 6.09
CA PHE A 39 4.77 9.40 5.85
C PHE A 39 4.08 10.63 6.50
N LYS A 40 4.83 11.68 6.87
CA LYS A 40 4.27 12.86 7.58
C LYS A 40 3.53 13.84 6.65
N LYS A 41 3.95 13.96 5.39
CA LYS A 41 3.38 14.93 4.43
C LYS A 41 3.21 14.30 3.05
N GLY A 42 2.06 14.56 2.42
CA GLY A 42 1.75 14.04 1.07
C GLY A 42 1.54 12.53 1.03
N THR A 43 1.05 11.94 2.12
CA THR A 43 0.71 10.53 2.20
C THR A 43 -0.63 10.29 1.53
N ILE A 44 -0.62 9.51 0.46
CA ILE A 44 -1.82 9.09 -0.22
C ILE A 44 -2.21 7.73 0.34
N GLU A 45 -3.47 7.61 0.73
CA GLU A 45 -4.03 6.38 1.24
C GLU A 45 -5.10 5.83 0.29
N ARG A 46 -5.09 4.51 0.11
CA ARG A 46 -6.15 3.80 -0.62
C ARG A 46 -6.59 2.56 0.14
N LYS A 47 -7.90 2.37 0.25
CA LYS A 47 -8.52 1.17 0.83
C LYS A 47 -8.93 0.21 -0.28
N PHE A 48 -8.67 -1.07 -0.06
CA PHE A 48 -8.97 -2.14 -1.01
C PHE A 48 -9.70 -3.27 -0.30
N LYS A 49 -10.66 -3.91 -1.01
CA LYS A 49 -11.35 -5.11 -0.52
C LYS A 49 -10.38 -6.29 -0.41
N GLN A 50 -10.69 -7.27 0.43
CA GLN A 50 -9.88 -8.47 0.67
C GLN A 50 -9.44 -9.22 -0.59
N LYS A 51 -10.28 -9.25 -1.63
CA LYS A 51 -10.00 -9.93 -2.91
C LYS A 51 -8.87 -9.26 -3.72
N VAL A 52 -8.60 -7.98 -3.45
CA VAL A 52 -7.59 -7.22 -4.19
C VAL A 52 -6.22 -7.43 -3.54
N THR A 53 -5.28 -7.92 -4.34
CA THR A 53 -3.89 -8.22 -3.93
C THR A 53 -2.84 -7.41 -4.70
N LYS A 54 -3.28 -6.63 -5.69
CA LYS A 54 -2.44 -5.81 -6.55
C LYS A 54 -3.13 -4.48 -6.84
N THR A 55 -2.35 -3.40 -6.89
CA THR A 55 -2.82 -2.10 -7.35
C THR A 55 -1.76 -1.40 -8.17
N LYS A 56 -2.20 -0.53 -9.07
CA LYS A 56 -1.35 0.36 -9.87
C LYS A 56 -1.75 1.79 -9.54
N VAL A 57 -0.77 2.60 -9.18
CA VAL A 57 -0.92 4.04 -8.97
C VAL A 57 -0.27 4.75 -10.15
N ARG A 58 -1.08 5.49 -10.88
CA ARG A 58 -0.70 6.33 -12.03
C ARG A 58 -1.61 7.56 -12.05
N PRO A 59 -1.12 8.75 -12.45
CA PRO A 59 0.30 9.07 -12.62
C PRO A 59 1.00 9.32 -11.27
N VAL A 60 2.28 8.92 -11.16
CA VAL A 60 3.17 9.33 -10.06
C VAL A 60 4.39 10.05 -10.62
N LYS A 61 5.07 10.88 -9.82
CA LYS A 61 6.22 11.66 -10.31
C LYS A 61 7.36 10.71 -10.71
N SER A 62 7.76 10.75 -11.98
CA SER A 62 8.90 9.99 -12.51
C SER A 62 10.21 10.38 -11.83
N LYS A 63 11.20 9.48 -11.85
CA LYS A 63 12.54 9.66 -11.24
C LYS A 63 12.55 9.91 -9.71
N LYS A 64 11.40 9.89 -9.03
CA LYS A 64 11.29 10.03 -7.58
C LYS A 64 11.22 8.67 -6.88
N LYS A 65 11.78 8.61 -5.66
CA LYS A 65 11.64 7.46 -4.76
C LYS A 65 10.32 7.58 -4.00
N TYR A 66 9.55 6.49 -4.02
CA TYR A 66 8.30 6.38 -3.26
C TYR A 66 8.44 5.28 -2.22
N TYR A 67 7.88 5.53 -1.05
CA TYR A 67 7.78 4.60 0.06
C TYR A 67 6.35 4.11 0.16
N VAL A 68 6.20 2.81 0.40
CA VAL A 68 4.92 2.14 0.46
C VAL A 68 4.86 1.32 1.74
N ARG A 69 3.76 1.46 2.47
CA ARG A 69 3.39 0.60 3.59
C ARG A 69 1.94 0.19 3.46
N MET A 70 1.58 -0.92 4.08
CA MET A 70 0.17 -1.29 4.17
C MET A 70 -0.17 -1.96 5.49
N ARG A 71 -1.45 -1.95 5.82
CA ARG A 71 -1.98 -2.74 6.93
C ARG A 71 -3.31 -3.37 6.55
N PRO A 72 -3.64 -4.54 7.08
CA PRO A 72 -4.98 -5.08 6.98
C PRO A 72 -5.93 -4.32 7.88
N TYR A 73 -7.21 -4.33 7.53
CA TYR A 73 -8.27 -3.89 8.42
C TYR A 73 -9.44 -4.88 8.40
N THR A 74 -10.10 -4.99 9.54
CA THR A 74 -11.35 -5.71 9.71
C THR A 74 -12.45 -4.74 10.11
N LYS A 75 -13.63 -4.87 9.52
CA LYS A 75 -14.81 -4.11 9.90
C LYS A 75 -15.76 -5.06 10.60
N SER A 76 -16.17 -4.73 11.82
CA SER A 76 -17.18 -5.46 12.58
C SER A 76 -18.29 -4.47 12.92
N GLY A 77 -19.41 -4.55 12.22
CA GLY A 77 -20.47 -3.54 12.30
C GLY A 77 -19.98 -2.15 11.88
N SER A 78 -20.10 -1.17 12.77
CA SER A 78 -19.62 0.21 12.57
C SER A 78 -18.13 0.40 12.91
N LYS A 79 -17.52 -0.50 13.68
CA LYS A 79 -16.13 -0.38 14.14
C LYS A 79 -15.15 -0.95 13.11
N THR A 80 -14.08 -0.20 12.84
CA THR A 80 -12.96 -0.65 12.00
C THR A 80 -11.73 -0.88 12.84
N TYR A 81 -11.22 -2.12 12.84
CA TYR A 81 -10.01 -2.52 13.53
C TYR A 81 -8.85 -2.57 12.54
N TYR A 82 -7.75 -1.93 12.91
CA TYR A 82 -6.57 -1.85 12.07
C TYR A 82 -5.47 -2.78 12.60
N GLY A 83 -4.89 -3.57 11.70
CA GLY A 83 -3.72 -4.39 12.02
C GLY A 83 -2.42 -3.60 12.03
N LYS A 84 -1.31 -4.32 12.31
CA LYS A 84 0.03 -3.74 12.28
C LYS A 84 0.45 -3.38 10.85
N TRP A 85 1.19 -2.29 10.72
CA TRP A 85 1.81 -1.88 9.46
C TRP A 85 2.84 -2.93 8.99
N SER A 86 2.91 -3.11 7.68
CA SER A 86 3.96 -3.88 7.03
C SER A 86 5.30 -3.18 7.13
N LYS A 87 6.39 -3.93 6.93
CA LYS A 87 7.70 -3.33 6.60
C LYS A 87 7.53 -2.38 5.42
N VAL A 88 8.13 -1.20 5.52
CA VAL A 88 8.10 -0.19 4.46
C VAL A 88 8.96 -0.71 3.29
N LYS A 89 8.43 -0.63 2.07
CA LYS A 89 9.21 -0.88 0.85
C LYS A 89 9.34 0.42 0.06
N SER A 90 10.52 0.67 -0.48
CA SER A 90 10.76 1.80 -1.38
C SER A 90 10.97 1.34 -2.82
N VAL A 91 10.56 2.16 -3.77
CA VAL A 91 10.88 1.96 -5.19
C VAL A 91 11.19 3.30 -5.86
N LYS A 92 12.15 3.31 -6.78
CA LYS A 92 12.40 4.46 -7.66
C LYS A 92 11.54 4.32 -8.90
N ILE A 93 10.77 5.35 -9.23
CA ILE A 93 9.90 5.36 -10.41
C ILE A 93 10.74 5.63 -11.65
N LYS A 94 10.50 4.85 -12.71
CA LYS A 94 11.10 5.05 -14.04
C LYS A 94 10.67 6.38 -14.65
#